data_AF-A0A7C2TPD3-F1
#
_entry.id   AF-A0A7C2TPD3-F1
#
_cell.length_a   1.000
_cell.length_b   1.000
_cell.length_c   1.000
_cell.angle_alpha   90.00
_cell.angle_beta   90.00
_cell.angle_gamma   90.00
#
_symmetry.space_group_name_H-M   'P 1'
#
loop_
_entity.id
_entity.type
_entity.pdbx_description
1 polymer ?
#
loop_
_entity_poly.entity_id
_entity_poly.type
_entity_poly.pdbx_seq_one_letter_code
_entity_poly.pdbx_strand_id
1 'polypeptide(L)' 'MLRRLSAISLLLLFGLFPTAWGQANTGRLDGTVQDPQGAYLPGVKVEVVNTGTTDLQT' A
#
# COMPACT_ATOMS: atom_id res chain seq x y z
N MET A 1 -8.56 20.70 -40.54
CA MET A 1 -8.28 21.28 -39.21
C MET A 1 -8.95 20.49 -38.08
N LEU A 2 -10.25 20.16 -38.20
CA LEU A 2 -11.03 19.41 -37.20
C LEU A 2 -10.44 18.04 -36.78
N ARG A 3 -9.93 17.24 -37.73
CA ARG A 3 -9.29 15.93 -37.43
C ARG A 3 -8.05 16.02 -36.51
N ARG A 4 -7.31 17.13 -36.57
CA ARG A 4 -6.11 17.34 -35.72
C ARG A 4 -6.52 17.71 -34.30
N LEU A 5 -7.58 18.51 -34.15
CA LEU A 5 -8.15 18.87 -32.86
C LEU A 5 -8.73 17.65 -32.13
N SER A 6 -9.44 16.78 -32.86
CA SER A 6 -9.95 15.52 -32.29
C SER A 6 -8.85 14.59 -31.80
N ALA A 7 -7.74 14.46 -32.55
CA ALA A 7 -6.61 13.63 -32.15
C ALA A 7 -5.89 14.17 -30.91
N ILE A 8 -5.71 15.49 -30.81
CA ILE A 8 -5.11 16.15 -29.65
C ILE A 8 -6.00 15.97 -28.41
N SER A 9 -7.31 16.13 -28.55
CA SER A 9 -8.27 15.93 -27.46
C SER A 9 -8.27 14.48 -26.96
N LEU A 10 -8.15 13.50 -27.86
CA LEU A 10 -8.08 12.10 -27.49
C LEU A 10 -6.77 11.75 -26.77
N LEU A 11 -5.65 12.34 -27.22
CA LEU A 11 -4.34 12.18 -26.59
C LEU A 11 -4.31 12.76 -25.17
N LEU A 12 -4.90 13.95 -24.97
CA LEU A 12 -5.04 14.57 -23.66
C LEU A 12 -5.91 13.74 -22.73
N LEU A 13 -7.03 13.20 -23.23
CA LEU A 13 -7.91 12.34 -22.44
C LEU A 13 -7.16 11.09 -21.97
N PHE A 14 -6.46 10.40 -22.87
CA PHE A 14 -5.73 9.17 -22.54
C PHE A 14 -4.43 9.40 -21.73
N GLY A 15 -3.81 10.58 -21.84
CA GLY A 15 -2.58 10.92 -21.11
C GLY A 15 -2.76 11.18 -19.61
N LEU A 16 -4.00 11.43 -19.15
CA LEU A 16 -4.32 11.70 -17.75
C LEU A 16 -4.62 10.44 -16.91
N PHE A 17 -4.69 9.26 -17.52
CA PHE A 17 -5.02 8.00 -16.83
C PHE A 17 -3.92 7.33 -15.97
N PRO A 18 -2.61 7.62 -16.06
CA PRO A 18 -1.63 6.75 -15.39
C PRO A 18 -1.50 6.94 -13.86
N THR A 19 -2.26 7.84 -13.24
CA THR A 19 -2.09 8.17 -11.81
C THR A 19 -3.05 7.45 -10.86
N ALA A 20 -4.01 6.66 -11.38
CA ALA A 20 -5.01 5.98 -10.54
C ALA A 20 -4.54 4.62 -9.99
N TRP A 21 -3.36 4.13 -10.38
CA TRP A 21 -2.76 2.94 -9.77
C TRP A 21 -1.91 3.34 -8.57
N GLY A 22 -2.57 3.60 -7.44
CA GLY A 22 -1.91 3.64 -6.14
C GLY A 22 -1.40 2.24 -5.81
N GLN A 23 -0.13 1.97 -6.11
CA GLN A 23 0.53 0.72 -5.73
C GLN A 23 0.60 0.64 -4.19
N ALA A 24 -0.38 -0.03 -3.58
CA ALA A 24 -0.34 -0.38 -2.18
C ALA A 24 0.55 -1.60 -2.01
N ASN A 25 1.67 -1.45 -1.28
CA ASN A 25 2.53 -2.57 -0.93
C ASN A 25 1.97 -3.25 0.31
N THR A 26 1.34 -4.41 0.15
CA THR A 26 0.75 -5.19 1.25
C THR A 26 1.66 -6.35 1.61
N GLY A 27 1.97 -6.48 2.90
CA GLY A 27 2.70 -7.63 3.45
C GLY A 27 1.92 -8.25 4.61
N ARG A 28 2.14 -9.55 4.85
CA ARG A 28 1.57 -10.27 5.98
C ARG A 28 2.70 -10.68 6.94
N LEU A 29 2.52 -10.38 8.23
CA LEU A 29 3.43 -10.80 9.29
C LEU A 29 2.72 -11.87 10.13
N ASP A 30 3.23 -13.10 10.09
CA ASP A 30 2.76 -14.20 10.93
C ASP A 30 3.88 -14.61 11.89
N GLY A 31 3.55 -14.87 13.15
CA GLY A 31 4.53 -15.24 14.16
C GLY A 31 3.91 -15.53 15.53
N THR A 32 4.76 -15.95 16.47
CA THR A 32 4.37 -16.16 17.88
C THR A 32 5.30 -15.38 18.78
N VAL A 33 4.79 -14.95 19.94
CA VAL A 33 5.61 -14.30 20.97
C VAL A 33 5.97 -15.35 22.01
N GLN A 34 7.26 -15.53 22.25
CA GLN A 34 7.80 -16.46 23.24
C GLN A 34 8.72 -15.74 24.21
N ASP A 35 8.81 -16.24 25.44
CA ASP A 35 9.79 -15.79 26.42
C ASP A 35 11.18 -16.43 26.17
N PRO A 36 12.24 -16.00 26.88
CA PRO A 36 13.57 -16.61 26.76
C PRO A 36 13.64 -18.09 27.13
N GLN A 37 12.61 -18.65 27.78
CA GLN A 37 12.52 -20.06 28.13
C GLN A 37 11.70 -20.88 27.11
N GLY A 38 11.15 -20.22 26.07
CA GLY A 38 10.37 -20.84 25.01
C GLY A 38 8.88 -21.00 25.34
N ALA A 39 8.37 -20.36 26.39
CA ALA A 39 6.94 -20.37 26.69
C ALA A 39 6.20 -19.36 25.81
N TYR A 40 5.05 -19.77 25.26
CA TYR A 40 4.18 -18.88 24.50
C TYR A 40 3.52 -17.84 25.41
N LEU A 41 3.55 -16.57 25.00
CA LEU A 41 2.89 -15.47 25.70
C LEU A 41 1.56 -15.14 25.03
N PRO A 42 0.41 -15.60 25.59
CA PRO A 42 -0.90 -15.14 25.16
C PRO A 42 -1.24 -13.77 25.76
N GLY A 43 -2.04 -12.97 25.06
CA GLY A 43 -2.59 -11.71 25.58
C GLY A 43 -1.62 -10.51 25.57
N VAL A 44 -0.44 -10.64 24.97
CA VAL A 44 0.47 -9.51 24.74
C VAL A 44 -0.07 -8.60 23.65
N LYS A 45 0.08 -7.29 23.87
CA LYS A 45 -0.20 -6.27 22.86
C LYS A 45 0.96 -6.22 21.87
N VAL A 46 0.65 -6.35 20.58
CA VAL A 46 1.62 -6.21 19.49
C VAL A 46 1.29 -4.92 18.75
N GLU A 47 2.28 -4.08 18.51
CA GLU A 47 2.11 -2.86 17.71
C GLU A 47 3.08 -2.91 16.53
N VAL A 48 2.54 -2.82 15.32
CA VAL A 48 3.29 -2.82 14.07
C VAL A 48 3.24 -1.40 13.49
N VAL A 49 4.40 -0.76 13.40
CA VAL A 49 4.55 0.56 12.79
C VAL A 49 5.08 0.40 11.37
N ASN A 50 4.34 0.88 10.38
CA ASN A 50 4.87 1.03 9.03
C ASN A 50 5.71 2.31 8.96
N THR A 51 7.04 2.18 8.89
CA THR A 51 7.97 3.32 8.85
C THR A 51 7.92 4.13 7.55
N GLY A 52 7.34 3.58 6.48
CA GLY A 52 7.17 4.27 5.20
C GLY A 52 5.92 5.14 5.13
N THR A 53 4.85 4.77 5.85
CA THR A 53 3.58 5.52 5.90
C THR A 53 3.29 6.15 7.25
N THR A 54 4.09 5.83 8.28
CA THR A 54 3.87 6.20 9.70
C THR A 54 2.55 5.68 10.26
N ASP A 55 2.00 4.62 9.67
CA ASP A 55 0.73 4.02 10.10
C ASP A 55 0.96 2.99 11.21
N LEU A 56 0.06 2.96 12.20
CA LEU A 56 0.09 2.09 13.37
C LEU A 56 -1.01 1.03 13.24
N GLN A 57 -0.61 -0.24 13.22
CA GLN A 57 -1.51 -1.40 13.30
C GLN A 57 -1.31 -2.09 14.65
N THR A 58 -2.41 -2.41 15.33
CA THR A 58 -2.41 -3.08 16.65
C THR A 58 -2.97 -4.49 16.54
#